data_AF-A0A9D5B6A3-F1
#
_entry.id   AF-A0A9D5B6A3-F1
#
_cell.length_a   1.000
_cell.length_b   1.000
_cell.length_c   1.000
_cell.angle_alpha   90.00
_cell.angle_beta   90.00
_cell.angle_gamma   90.00
#
_symmetry.space_group_name_H-M   'P 1'
#
loop_
_entity.id
_entity.type
_entity.pdbx_description
1 polymer ?
#
loop_
_entity_poly.entity_id
_entity_poly.type
_entity_poly.pdbx_seq_one_letter_code
_entity_poly.pdbx_strand_id
1 'polypeptide(L)'
;MAKLREEIAIQKAKETELNKTIHITVTEIFIDLQIEFIESSAKRGALMKIVELGGDKELINMLSTAKDDRTRKAALNALAELSQSDEVLASLHRAGAIPIIRSAPSSLEDADVEKFMSSLIKRFQDLKYDMSS
;
A
#
# COMPACT_ATOMS: atom_id res chain seq x y z
N MET A 1 47.38 -40.41 -16.20
CA MET A 1 46.44 -40.70 -15.08
C MET A 1 46.30 -39.56 -14.07
N ALA A 2 47.37 -38.85 -13.68
CA ALA A 2 47.28 -37.75 -12.71
C ALA A 2 46.42 -36.55 -13.16
N LYS A 3 46.63 -36.03 -14.38
CA LYS A 3 45.85 -34.90 -14.94
C LYS A 3 44.33 -35.12 -14.93
N LEU A 4 43.88 -36.31 -15.33
CA LEU A 4 42.44 -36.63 -15.36
C LEU A 4 41.79 -36.60 -13.97
N ARG A 5 42.53 -37.00 -12.92
CA ARG A 5 42.03 -36.97 -11.54
C ARG A 5 41.90 -35.55 -11.02
N GLU A 6 42.85 -34.69 -11.38
CA GLU A 6 42.84 -33.26 -11.04
C GLU A 6 41.65 -32.55 -11.70
N GLU A 7 41.40 -32.83 -12.99
CA GLU A 7 40.29 -32.23 -13.74
C GLU A 7 38.92 -32.61 -13.17
N ILE A 8 38.74 -33.88 -12.77
CA ILE A 8 37.52 -34.37 -12.09
C ILE A 8 37.34 -33.68 -10.73
N ALA A 9 38.43 -33.48 -9.97
CA ALA A 9 38.37 -32.81 -8.68
C ALA A 9 37.95 -31.34 -8.83
N ILE A 10 38.49 -30.65 -9.83
CA ILE A 10 38.12 -29.26 -10.15
C ILE A 10 36.64 -29.17 -10.55
N GLN A 11 36.16 -30.09 -11.40
CA GLN A 11 34.76 -30.07 -11.84
C GLN A 11 33.80 -30.29 -10.66
N LYS A 12 34.10 -31.24 -9.77
CA LYS A 12 33.29 -31.46 -8.56
C LYS A 12 33.32 -30.27 -7.61
N ALA A 13 34.46 -29.60 -7.47
CA ALA A 13 34.55 -28.39 -6.66
C ALA A 13 33.66 -27.28 -7.23
N LYS A 14 33.70 -27.04 -8.55
CA LYS A 14 32.83 -26.07 -9.24
C LYS A 14 31.36 -26.40 -9.09
N GLU A 15 30.97 -27.68 -9.24
CA GLU A 15 29.58 -28.11 -9.04
C GLU A 15 29.13 -27.89 -7.60
N THR A 16 30.01 -28.17 -6.63
CA THR A 16 29.74 -27.94 -5.21
C THR A 16 29.57 -26.44 -4.91
N GLU A 17 30.41 -25.58 -5.47
CA GLU A 17 30.30 -24.13 -5.34
C GLU A 17 29.03 -23.61 -6.01
N LEU A 18 28.70 -24.09 -7.21
CA LEU A 18 27.46 -23.74 -7.91
C LEU A 18 26.23 -24.10 -7.07
N ASN A 19 26.19 -25.29 -6.48
CA ASN A 19 25.07 -25.72 -5.64
C ASN A 19 24.94 -24.86 -4.37
N LYS A 20 26.06 -24.44 -3.76
CA LYS A 20 26.03 -23.49 -2.64
C LYS A 20 25.47 -22.15 -3.06
N THR A 21 25.93 -21.61 -4.20
CA THR A 21 25.43 -20.33 -4.74
C THR A 21 23.93 -20.41 -5.00
N ILE A 22 23.45 -21.49 -5.63
CA ILE A 22 22.01 -21.70 -5.87
C ILE A 22 21.24 -21.74 -4.55
N HIS A 23 21.75 -22.45 -3.53
CA HIS A 23 21.07 -22.50 -2.24
C HIS A 23 20.99 -21.13 -1.57
N ILE A 24 22.06 -20.34 -1.63
CA ILE A 24 22.10 -18.97 -1.09
C ILE A 24 21.08 -18.09 -1.82
N THR A 25 21.08 -18.06 -3.15
CA THR A 25 20.17 -17.20 -3.91
C THR A 25 18.71 -17.58 -3.70
N VAL A 26 18.38 -18.88 -3.65
CA VAL A 26 17.02 -19.34 -3.33
C VAL A 26 16.60 -18.90 -1.92
N THR A 27 17.54 -18.91 -0.97
CA THR A 27 17.27 -18.48 0.41
C THR A 27 17.08 -16.96 0.49
N GLU A 28 17.89 -16.16 -0.21
CA GLU A 28 17.74 -14.70 -0.29
C GLU A 28 16.39 -14.30 -0.88
N ILE A 29 15.99 -14.92 -2.00
CA ILE A 29 14.68 -14.69 -2.62
C ILE A 29 13.54 -15.01 -1.64
N PHE A 30 13.66 -16.10 -0.89
CA PHE A 30 12.64 -16.48 0.09
C PHE A 30 12.55 -15.47 1.25
N ILE A 31 13.70 -14.97 1.72
CA ILE A 31 13.75 -13.94 2.78
C ILE A 31 13.11 -12.63 2.29
N ASP A 32 13.43 -12.18 1.07
CA ASP A 32 12.85 -10.95 0.50
C ASP A 32 11.33 -11.03 0.39
N LEU A 33 10.81 -12.16 -0.10
CA LEU A 33 9.37 -12.42 -0.18
C LEU A 33 8.71 -12.41 1.22
N GLN A 34 9.39 -12.96 2.24
CA GLN A 34 8.88 -12.92 3.61
C GLN A 34 8.88 -11.50 4.18
N ILE A 35 9.91 -10.71 3.94
CA ILE A 35 10.00 -9.31 4.39
C ILE A 35 8.87 -8.49 3.76
N GLU A 36 8.65 -8.58 2.45
CA GLU A 36 7.57 -7.87 1.76
C GLU A 36 6.19 -8.22 2.35
N PHE A 37 5.95 -9.52 2.60
CA PHE A 37 4.71 -9.97 3.24
C PHE A 37 4.53 -9.37 4.64
N ILE A 38 5.59 -9.38 5.45
CA ILE A 38 5.58 -8.84 6.82
C ILE A 38 5.29 -7.33 6.79
N GLU A 39 6.02 -6.56 5.97
CA GLU A 39 5.81 -5.11 5.84
C GLU A 39 4.38 -4.77 5.38
N SER A 40 3.89 -5.49 4.37
CA SER A 40 2.52 -5.35 3.86
C SER A 40 1.48 -5.65 4.94
N SER A 41 1.69 -6.70 5.74
CA SER A 41 0.80 -7.06 6.85
C SER A 41 0.83 -6.03 7.99
N ALA A 42 2.01 -5.52 8.35
CA ALA A 42 2.18 -4.50 9.37
C ALA A 42 1.51 -3.19 8.97
N LYS A 43 1.67 -2.79 7.69
CA LYS A 43 1.00 -1.61 7.12
C LYS A 43 -0.52 -1.74 7.19
N ARG A 44 -1.09 -2.88 6.78
CA ARG A 44 -2.54 -3.14 6.90
C ARG A 44 -3.02 -3.03 8.35
N GLY A 45 -2.30 -3.62 9.30
CA GLY A 45 -2.64 -3.54 10.72
C GLY A 45 -2.64 -2.11 11.27
N ALA A 46 -1.68 -1.27 10.86
CA ALA A 46 -1.63 0.14 11.26
C ALA A 46 -2.83 0.94 10.74
N LEU A 47 -3.24 0.74 9.48
CA LEU A 47 -4.40 1.43 8.89
C LEU A 47 -5.70 1.03 9.61
N MET A 48 -5.85 -0.25 9.94
CA MET A 48 -7.01 -0.75 10.68
C MET A 48 -7.12 -0.10 12.06
N LYS A 49 -5.98 0.03 12.76
CA LYS A 49 -5.93 0.67 14.08
C LYS A 49 -6.31 2.15 14.05
N ILE A 50 -6.00 2.86 12.96
CA ILE A 50 -6.46 4.25 12.75
C ILE A 50 -8.00 4.30 12.71
N VAL A 51 -8.63 3.36 12.00
CA VAL A 51 -10.10 3.25 11.93
C VAL A 51 -10.71 2.89 13.28
N GLU A 52 -10.11 1.94 14.02
CA GLU A 52 -10.58 1.56 15.36
C GLU A 52 -10.57 2.74 16.35
N LEU A 53 -9.61 3.65 16.19
CA LEU A 53 -9.51 4.87 17.00
C LEU A 53 -10.42 6.01 16.51
N GLY A 54 -11.18 5.80 15.43
CA GLY A 54 -12.09 6.79 14.84
C GLY A 54 -11.44 7.72 13.82
N GLY A 55 -10.14 7.56 13.54
CA GLY A 55 -9.33 8.51 12.75
C GLY A 55 -9.88 8.78 11.35
N ASP A 56 -10.57 7.80 10.76
CA ASP A 56 -11.27 7.95 9.49
C ASP A 56 -12.36 9.02 9.55
N LYS A 57 -13.13 9.08 10.64
CA LYS A 57 -14.14 10.11 10.88
C LYS A 57 -13.53 11.47 11.18
N GLU A 58 -12.46 11.53 11.97
CA GLU A 58 -11.78 12.80 12.23
C GLU A 58 -11.19 13.40 10.96
N LEU A 59 -10.60 12.58 10.08
CA LEU A 59 -10.07 13.03 8.79
C LEU A 59 -11.18 13.53 7.85
N ILE A 60 -12.33 12.85 7.81
CA ILE A 60 -13.51 13.31 7.07
C ILE A 60 -14.01 14.65 7.62
N ASN A 61 -14.12 14.77 8.94
CA ASN A 61 -14.52 16.02 9.58
C ASN A 61 -13.51 17.14 9.30
N MET A 62 -12.22 16.84 9.33
CA MET A 62 -11.16 17.80 9.00
C MET A 62 -11.27 18.27 7.55
N LEU A 63 -11.51 17.36 6.61
CA LEU A 63 -11.70 17.72 5.19
C LEU A 63 -12.91 18.64 5.00
N SER A 64 -13.99 18.43 5.75
CA SER A 64 -15.21 19.24 5.68
C SER A 64 -15.10 20.59 6.41
N THR A 65 -14.36 20.66 7.52
CA THR A 65 -14.37 21.84 8.41
C THR A 65 -13.15 22.74 8.26
N ALA A 66 -12.04 22.22 7.71
CA ALA A 66 -10.81 22.99 7.56
C ALA A 66 -10.99 24.16 6.59
N LYS A 67 -10.47 25.32 7.01
CA LYS A 67 -10.55 26.58 6.24
C LYS A 67 -9.36 26.76 5.31
N ASP A 68 -8.21 26.22 5.66
CA ASP A 68 -6.98 26.30 4.87
C ASP A 68 -6.80 25.09 3.94
N ASP A 69 -6.29 25.34 2.74
CA ASP A 69 -6.06 24.32 1.72
C ASP A 69 -5.03 23.27 2.15
N ARG A 70 -4.02 23.67 2.93
CA ARG A 70 -2.96 22.77 3.40
C ARG A 70 -3.52 21.65 4.25
N THR A 71 -4.39 21.98 5.21
CA THR A 71 -5.03 20.99 6.08
C THR A 71 -6.02 20.12 5.31
N ARG A 72 -6.82 20.70 4.41
CA ARG A 72 -7.70 19.91 3.53
C ARG A 72 -6.92 18.93 2.66
N LYS A 73 -5.80 19.36 2.06
CA LYS A 73 -4.92 18.49 1.25
C LYS A 73 -4.31 17.37 2.09
N ALA A 74 -3.83 17.68 3.29
CA ALA A 74 -3.28 16.66 4.19
C ALA A 74 -4.34 15.61 4.59
N ALA A 75 -5.56 16.06 4.91
CA ALA A 75 -6.67 15.17 5.23
C ALA A 75 -7.04 14.29 4.02
N LEU A 76 -7.15 14.87 2.83
CA LEU A 76 -7.45 14.14 1.60
C LEU A 76 -6.37 13.10 1.26
N ASN A 77 -5.09 13.46 1.39
CA ASN A 77 -4.00 12.52 1.14
C ASN A 77 -4.02 11.34 2.12
N ALA A 78 -4.24 11.62 3.41
CA ALA A 78 -4.39 10.56 4.42
C ALA A 78 -5.59 9.63 4.11
N LEU A 79 -6.72 10.19 3.67
CA LEU A 79 -7.88 9.41 3.22
C LEU A 79 -7.57 8.56 1.98
N ALA A 80 -6.80 9.08 1.03
CA ALA A 80 -6.36 8.34 -0.15
C ALA A 80 -5.41 7.18 0.22
N GLU A 81 -4.53 7.37 1.21
CA GLU A 81 -3.67 6.30 1.73
C GLU A 81 -4.47 5.22 2.46
N LEU A 82 -5.43 5.62 3.30
CA LEU A 82 -6.35 4.72 4.00
C LEU A 82 -7.20 3.89 3.02
N SER A 83 -7.59 4.50 1.90
CA SER A 83 -8.41 3.86 0.86
C SER A 83 -7.75 2.68 0.14
N GLN A 84 -6.45 2.44 0.35
CA GLN A 84 -5.74 1.29 -0.23
C GLN A 84 -6.17 -0.05 0.41
N SER A 85 -6.77 -0.02 1.61
CA SER A 85 -7.38 -1.19 2.22
C SER A 85 -8.89 -1.19 1.96
N ASP A 86 -9.42 -2.28 1.38
CA ASP A 86 -10.85 -2.41 1.09
C ASP A 86 -11.70 -2.36 2.38
N GLU A 87 -11.17 -2.88 3.49
CA GLU A 87 -11.84 -2.88 4.79
C GLU A 87 -11.94 -1.48 5.39
N VAL A 88 -10.87 -0.71 5.28
CA VAL A 88 -10.83 0.71 5.71
C VAL A 88 -11.73 1.55 4.80
N LEU A 89 -11.71 1.30 3.49
CA LEU A 89 -12.56 1.95 2.51
C LEU A 89 -14.06 1.71 2.79
N ALA A 90 -14.42 0.51 3.24
CA ALA A 90 -15.78 0.22 3.70
C ALA A 90 -16.16 1.04 4.95
N SER A 91 -15.22 1.30 5.86
CA SER A 91 -15.44 2.19 7.01
C SER A 91 -15.66 3.63 6.56
N LEU A 92 -14.81 4.14 5.65
CA LEU A 92 -14.95 5.46 5.05
C LEU A 92 -16.32 5.64 4.37
N HIS A 93 -16.80 4.61 3.66
CA HIS A 93 -18.13 4.62 3.07
C HIS A 93 -19.22 4.77 4.15
N ARG A 94 -19.17 3.94 5.21
CA ARG A 94 -20.12 4.03 6.33
C ARG A 94 -20.06 5.36 7.08
N ALA A 95 -18.91 6.02 7.09
CA ALA A 95 -18.71 7.34 7.68
C ALA A 95 -19.21 8.49 6.78
N GLY A 96 -19.75 8.21 5.59
CA GLY A 96 -20.29 9.23 4.69
C GLY A 96 -19.21 10.01 3.95
N ALA A 97 -18.05 9.41 3.67
CA ALA A 97 -16.93 10.10 3.02
C ALA A 97 -17.27 10.61 1.60
N ILE A 98 -18.04 9.85 0.82
CA ILE A 98 -18.32 10.14 -0.61
C ILE A 98 -18.90 11.55 -0.85
N PRO A 99 -20.02 11.97 -0.23
CA PRO A 99 -20.56 13.32 -0.44
C PRO A 99 -19.58 14.42 -0.02
N ILE A 100 -18.83 14.20 1.07
CA ILE A 100 -17.87 15.17 1.59
C ILE A 100 -16.70 15.35 0.62
N ILE A 101 -16.12 14.25 0.14
CA ILE A 101 -15.03 14.28 -0.86
C ILE A 101 -15.50 15.00 -2.13
N ARG A 102 -16.70 14.67 -2.66
CA ARG A 102 -17.23 15.34 -3.86
C ARG A 102 -17.50 16.83 -3.68
N SER A 103 -17.85 17.25 -2.47
CA SER A 103 -18.09 18.66 -2.14
C SER A 103 -16.82 19.41 -1.76
N ALA A 104 -15.71 18.71 -1.52
CA ALA A 104 -14.46 19.33 -1.11
C ALA A 104 -13.97 20.24 -2.24
N PRO A 105 -13.56 21.48 -1.93
CA PRO A 105 -13.03 22.38 -2.95
C PRO A 105 -11.75 21.77 -3.50
N SER A 106 -11.75 21.41 -4.77
CA SER A 106 -10.53 21.12 -5.48
C SER A 106 -9.86 22.45 -5.79
N SER A 107 -8.75 22.72 -5.10
CA SER A 107 -7.85 23.77 -5.53
C SER A 107 -7.37 23.37 -6.93
N LEU A 108 -7.89 24.02 -7.97
CA LEU A 108 -7.57 23.75 -9.38
C LEU A 108 -6.06 23.88 -9.69
N GLU A 109 -5.29 24.49 -8.79
CA GLU A 109 -3.84 24.69 -8.92
C GLU A 109 -3.02 23.50 -8.41
N ASP A 110 -3.64 22.55 -7.71
CA ASP A 110 -2.94 21.42 -7.08
C ASP A 110 -3.28 20.09 -7.77
N ALA A 111 -2.46 19.72 -8.76
CA ALA A 111 -2.63 18.50 -9.54
C ALA A 111 -2.65 17.22 -8.69
N ASP A 112 -2.02 17.23 -7.50
CA ASP A 112 -2.04 16.09 -6.59
C ASP A 112 -3.43 15.93 -5.95
N VAL A 113 -4.09 17.04 -5.60
CA VAL A 113 -5.43 17.02 -4.99
C VAL A 113 -6.45 16.38 -5.93
N GLU A 114 -6.47 16.81 -7.20
CA GLU A 114 -7.35 16.24 -8.23
C GLU A 114 -7.06 14.75 -8.47
N LYS A 115 -5.77 14.38 -8.51
CA LYS A 115 -5.36 12.97 -8.63
C LYS A 115 -5.83 12.13 -7.45
N PHE A 116 -5.68 12.63 -6.22
CA PHE A 116 -6.12 11.92 -5.02
C PHE A 116 -7.65 11.81 -4.96
N MET A 117 -8.39 12.88 -5.26
CA MET A 117 -9.86 12.84 -5.34
C MET A 117 -10.32 11.82 -6.38
N SER A 118 -9.76 11.89 -7.59
CA SER A 118 -10.12 10.98 -8.70
C SER A 118 -9.82 9.52 -8.34
N SER A 119 -8.65 9.25 -7.76
CA SER A 119 -8.25 7.91 -7.31
C SER A 119 -9.20 7.37 -6.24
N LEU A 120 -9.54 8.21 -5.25
CA LEU A 120 -10.40 7.84 -4.13
C LEU A 120 -11.84 7.56 -4.59
N ILE A 121 -12.41 8.42 -5.44
CA ILE A 121 -13.73 8.21 -6.02
C ILE A 121 -13.76 6.94 -6.88
N LYS A 122 -12.73 6.71 -7.70
CA LYS A 122 -12.62 5.48 -8.49
C LYS A 122 -12.62 4.24 -7.60
N ARG A 123 -11.90 4.25 -6.48
CA ARG A 123 -11.91 3.13 -5.52
C ARG A 123 -13.31 2.85 -4.94
N PHE A 124 -14.06 3.89 -4.59
CA PHE A 124 -15.46 3.71 -4.18
C PHE A 124 -16.32 3.10 -5.30
N GLN A 125 -16.09 3.48 -6.55
CA GLN A 125 -16.81 2.95 -7.71
C GLN A 125 -16.44 1.51 -8.03
N ASP A 126 -15.17 1.13 -7.92
CA ASP A 126 -14.68 -0.23 -8.15
C ASP A 126 -15.38 -1.21 -7.20
N LEU A 127 -15.64 -0.80 -5.96
CA LEU A 127 -16.40 -1.59 -4.96
C LEU A 127 -17.92 -1.35 -4.98
N LYS A 128 -18.44 -0.63 -5.97
CA LYS A 128 -19.87 -0.32 -6.15
C LYS A 128 -20.53 0.46 -5.01
N TYR A 129 -19.74 1.17 -4.20
CA TYR A 129 -20.27 2.00 -3.11
C TYR A 129 -21.00 3.25 -3.60
N ASP A 130 -20.80 3.68 -4.85
CA ASP A 130 -21.53 4.82 -5.41
C ASP A 130 -22.97 4.51 -5.85
N MET A 131 -23.35 3.22 -5.91
CA MET A 131 -24.67 2.76 -6.35
C MET A 131 -25.63 2.43 -5.19
N SER A 132 -25.12 2.33 -3.96
CA SER A 132 -25.93 2.10 -2.76
C SER A 132 -26.36 3.44 -2.16
N SER A 133 -27.51 3.94 -2.61
CA SER A 133 -28.22 5.08 -2.01
C SER A 133 -29.19 4.64 -0.92
#